data_AF-A0A1Q7W7K9-F1
#
_entry.id   AF-A0A1Q7W7K9-F1
#
_cell.length_a   1.000
_cell.length_b   1.000
_cell.length_c   1.000
_cell.angle_alpha   90.00
_cell.angle_beta   90.00
_cell.angle_gamma   90.00
#
_symmetry.space_group_name_H-M   'P 1'
#
loop_
_entity.id
_entity.type
_entity.pdbx_description
1 polymer ?
#
loop_
_entity_poly.entity_id
_entity_poly.type
_entity_poly.pdbx_seq_one_letter_code
_entity_poly.pdbx_strand_id
1 'polypeptide(L)'
;MSKLSKQPVILRISVRRLAAVAALAFAALSGVVGPAAGPASAHTVAGSGASDYVTTIGPLTPAVPGLRLTVVENGSKLQVENRSGADVVVDGYVGEPYLRIGPDGTYTNANSPAAYLNNDRWAKSPVPPGVDPKADPVWKKVSRP
;
A
#
# COMPACT_ATOMS: atom_id res chain seq x y z
N MET A 1 59.49 42.23 -57.39
CA MET A 1 60.20 41.86 -56.15
C MET A 1 59.28 41.06 -55.23
N SER A 2 59.85 39.99 -54.64
CA SER A 2 59.42 39.19 -53.47
C SER A 2 58.09 38.41 -53.51
N LYS A 3 58.20 37.08 -53.67
CA LYS A 3 57.20 36.10 -53.22
C LYS A 3 57.33 35.94 -51.69
N LEU A 4 56.27 36.24 -50.93
CA LEU A 4 56.15 35.78 -49.54
C LEU A 4 55.16 34.60 -49.49
N SER A 5 55.72 33.40 -49.33
CA SER A 5 54.97 32.19 -48.99
C SER A 5 54.65 32.21 -47.50
N LYS A 6 53.37 32.23 -47.14
CA LYS A 6 52.92 31.97 -45.76
C LYS A 6 52.60 30.48 -45.64
N GLN A 7 53.47 29.72 -44.97
CA GLN A 7 53.15 28.36 -44.56
C GLN A 7 52.26 28.40 -43.31
N PRO A 8 51.12 27.68 -43.26
CA PRO A 8 50.31 27.62 -42.06
C PRO A 8 50.99 26.74 -41.01
N VAL A 9 51.15 27.27 -39.80
CA VAL A 9 51.57 26.49 -38.63
C VAL A 9 50.39 25.61 -38.21
N ILE A 10 50.44 24.32 -38.55
CA ILE A 10 49.44 23.34 -38.10
C ILE A 10 49.81 22.90 -36.69
N LEU A 11 49.06 23.39 -35.69
CA LEU A 11 49.17 22.97 -34.30
C LEU A 11 48.75 21.49 -34.19
N ARG A 12 49.72 20.57 -34.20
CA ARG A 12 49.50 19.15 -33.96
C ARG A 12 49.27 18.92 -32.47
N ILE A 13 48.02 18.98 -32.04
CA ILE A 13 47.66 18.53 -30.69
C ILE A 13 47.80 17.00 -30.68
N SER A 14 48.77 16.48 -29.94
CA SER A 14 48.97 15.04 -29.79
C SER A 14 47.71 14.41 -29.20
N VAL A 15 47.21 13.33 -29.82
CA VAL A 15 46.02 12.57 -29.36
C VAL A 15 46.10 12.21 -27.88
N ARG A 16 47.32 11.98 -27.36
CA ARG A 16 47.61 11.74 -25.94
C ARG A 16 47.22 12.90 -25.02
N ARG A 17 47.35 14.16 -25.46
CA ARG A 17 46.92 15.34 -24.71
C ARG A 17 45.39 15.49 -24.70
N LEU A 18 44.72 15.17 -25.80
CA LEU A 18 43.25 15.14 -25.84
C LEU A 18 42.68 14.06 -24.92
N ALA A 19 43.27 12.86 -24.93
CA ALA A 19 42.86 11.75 -24.07
C ALA A 19 43.05 12.06 -22.57
N ALA A 20 44.16 12.71 -22.19
CA ALA A 20 44.41 13.10 -20.80
C ALA A 20 43.41 14.17 -20.30
N VAL A 21 43.08 15.16 -21.15
CA VAL A 21 42.07 16.19 -20.83
C VAL A 21 40.67 15.57 -20.71
N ALA A 22 40.32 14.65 -21.62
CA ALA A 22 39.05 13.94 -21.56
C ALA A 22 38.93 13.07 -20.29
N ALA A 23 40.00 12.37 -19.90
CA ALA A 23 40.02 11.55 -18.68
C ALA A 23 39.89 12.40 -17.40
N LEU A 24 40.58 13.55 -17.34
CA LEU A 24 40.48 14.48 -16.22
C LEU A 24 39.09 15.14 -16.15
N ALA A 25 38.50 15.49 -17.30
CA ALA A 25 37.14 16.00 -17.36
C ALA A 25 36.12 14.94 -16.89
N PHE A 26 36.30 13.68 -17.28
CA PHE A 26 35.45 12.58 -16.83
C PHE A 26 35.58 12.35 -15.31
N ALA A 27 36.80 12.33 -14.77
CA ALA A 27 37.04 12.16 -13.33
C ALA A 27 36.47 13.33 -12.50
N ALA A 28 36.58 14.56 -13.00
CA ALA A 28 35.99 15.74 -12.39
C ALA A 28 34.45 15.68 -12.42
N LEU A 29 33.86 15.21 -13.52
CA LEU A 29 32.41 15.04 -13.64
C LEU A 29 31.88 13.94 -12.69
N SER A 30 32.63 12.84 -12.54
CA SER A 30 32.30 11.75 -11.61
C SER A 30 32.38 12.19 -10.15
N GLY A 31 33.27 13.14 -9.80
CA GLY A 31 33.38 13.71 -8.46
C GLY A 31 32.18 14.56 -8.04
N VAL A 32 31.47 15.17 -9.01
CA VAL A 32 30.25 15.97 -8.77
C VAL A 32 29.02 15.08 -8.54
N VAL A 33 29.07 13.80 -8.96
CA VAL A 33 27.97 12.82 -8.82
C VAL A 33 28.24 11.78 -7.70
N GLY A 34 29.26 12.02 -6.86
CA GLY A 34 29.52 11.22 -5.64
C GLY A 34 28.35 11.25 -4.64
N PRO A 35 28.30 10.33 -3.64
CA PRO A 35 27.10 9.68 -3.09
C PRO A 35 26.24 10.61 -2.22
N ALA A 36 25.65 11.62 -2.83
CA ALA A 36 24.52 12.38 -2.28
C ALA A 36 23.19 11.82 -2.79
N ALA A 37 23.15 10.52 -3.14
CA ALA A 37 21.90 9.79 -3.13
C ALA A 37 21.48 9.67 -1.65
N GLY A 38 20.85 10.72 -1.13
CA GLY A 38 20.13 10.62 0.13
C GLY A 38 19.15 9.44 0.06
N PRO A 39 18.73 8.88 1.21
CA PRO A 39 17.75 7.82 1.22
C PRO A 39 16.58 8.22 0.31
N ALA A 40 16.28 7.40 -0.69
CA ALA A 40 15.05 7.58 -1.44
C ALA A 40 13.91 7.37 -0.44
N SER A 41 13.24 8.45 -0.02
CA SER A 41 12.05 8.37 0.82
C SER A 41 10.92 7.73 0.02
N ALA A 42 10.90 6.40 -0.03
CA ALA A 42 9.77 5.62 -0.50
C ALA A 42 8.71 5.61 0.60
N HIS A 43 7.90 6.67 0.66
CA HIS A 43 6.71 6.67 1.51
C HIS A 43 5.73 5.60 1.00
N THR A 44 5.11 4.85 1.91
CA THR A 44 4.02 3.95 1.54
C THR A 44 2.79 4.75 1.15
N VAL A 45 2.33 4.57 -0.09
CA VAL A 45 1.29 5.40 -0.70
C VAL A 45 -0.10 5.16 -0.08
N ALA A 46 -0.30 3.99 0.55
CA ALA A 46 -1.42 3.65 1.42
C ALA A 46 -1.14 2.30 2.12
N GLY A 47 -1.90 1.96 3.17
CA GLY A 47 -1.80 0.67 3.86
C GLY A 47 -0.66 0.60 4.89
N SER A 48 -0.44 -0.57 5.49
CA SER A 48 0.71 -0.80 6.37
C SER A 48 2.00 -0.84 5.54
N GLY A 49 3.03 -0.18 6.03
CA GLY A 49 4.33 -0.17 5.38
C GLY A 49 5.02 -1.53 5.38
N ALA A 50 6.17 -1.60 4.71
CA ALA A 50 7.02 -2.78 4.75
C ALA A 50 7.36 -3.14 6.21
N SER A 51 7.38 -4.43 6.50
CA SER A 51 7.60 -4.97 7.84
C SER A 51 8.37 -6.28 7.71
N ASP A 52 9.20 -6.58 8.71
CA ASP A 52 9.89 -7.88 8.82
C ASP A 52 8.98 -8.98 9.37
N TYR A 53 7.69 -8.68 9.57
CA TYR A 53 6.67 -9.61 10.06
C TYR A 53 5.74 -10.05 8.94
N VAL A 54 5.33 -11.33 9.01
CA VAL A 54 4.31 -11.92 8.12
C VAL A 54 3.13 -12.39 8.96
N THR A 55 1.94 -11.89 8.63
CA THR A 55 0.68 -12.41 9.20
C THR A 55 0.23 -13.62 8.40
N THR A 56 -0.09 -14.71 9.11
CA THR A 56 -0.68 -15.93 8.53
C THR A 56 -1.99 -16.26 9.23
N ILE A 57 -2.89 -16.94 8.53
CA ILE A 57 -4.17 -17.43 9.08
C ILE A 57 -4.08 -18.96 9.12
N GLY A 58 -4.42 -19.53 10.28
CA GLY A 58 -4.56 -20.98 10.43
C GLY A 58 -5.79 -21.55 9.72
N PRO A 59 -5.92 -22.88 9.62
CA PRO A 59 -7.06 -23.50 8.97
C PRO A 59 -8.38 -23.19 9.70
N LEU A 60 -9.44 -22.91 8.93
CA LEU A 60 -10.80 -22.82 9.46
C LEU A 60 -11.23 -24.20 9.97
N THR A 61 -11.64 -24.27 11.25
CA THR A 61 -12.06 -25.51 11.88
C THR A 61 -13.43 -25.33 12.55
N PRO A 62 -14.47 -26.07 12.11
CA PRO A 62 -14.47 -26.95 10.95
C PRO A 62 -14.29 -26.18 9.63
N ALA A 63 -13.82 -26.86 8.59
CA ALA A 63 -13.77 -26.26 7.26
C ALA A 63 -15.20 -26.02 6.76
N VAL A 64 -15.46 -24.81 6.25
CA VAL A 64 -16.76 -24.44 5.68
C VAL A 64 -16.60 -24.34 4.16
N PRO A 65 -17.23 -25.21 3.36
CA PRO A 65 -17.18 -25.15 1.91
C PRO A 65 -17.60 -23.77 1.38
N GLY A 66 -16.77 -23.19 0.51
CA GLY A 66 -17.04 -21.88 -0.09
C GLY A 66 -16.69 -20.67 0.79
N LEU A 67 -16.26 -20.85 2.04
CA LEU A 67 -15.77 -19.74 2.88
C LEU A 67 -14.24 -19.68 2.86
N ARG A 68 -13.69 -18.50 2.57
CA ARG A 68 -12.24 -18.24 2.56
C ARG A 68 -11.92 -16.95 3.29
N LEU A 69 -10.85 -17.00 4.10
CA LEU A 69 -10.19 -15.83 4.66
C LEU A 69 -8.82 -15.65 4.00
N THR A 70 -8.44 -14.40 3.72
CA THR A 70 -7.13 -14.08 3.15
C THR A 70 -6.55 -12.85 3.83
N VAL A 71 -5.28 -12.92 4.22
CA VAL A 71 -4.54 -11.76 4.72
C VAL A 71 -4.24 -10.85 3.53
N VAL A 72 -4.61 -9.57 3.64
CA VAL A 72 -4.33 -8.56 2.61
C VAL A 72 -3.70 -7.32 3.26
N GLU A 73 -3.22 -6.39 2.43
CA GLU A 73 -2.56 -5.15 2.88
C GLU A 73 -1.51 -5.39 3.99
N ASN A 74 -0.55 -6.28 3.72
CA ASN A 74 0.57 -6.62 4.63
C ASN A 74 0.13 -6.92 6.09
N GLY A 75 -0.97 -7.65 6.27
CA GLY A 75 -1.46 -8.04 7.60
C GLY A 75 -2.43 -7.05 8.24
N SER A 76 -2.61 -5.85 7.66
CA SER A 76 -3.48 -4.83 8.26
C SER A 76 -4.97 -5.05 8.00
N LYS A 77 -5.34 -5.97 7.08
CA LYS A 77 -6.73 -6.32 6.79
C LYS A 77 -6.90 -7.80 6.49
N LEU A 78 -8.12 -8.27 6.69
CA LEU A 78 -8.57 -9.58 6.25
C LEU A 78 -9.64 -9.41 5.17
N GLN A 79 -9.53 -10.20 4.10
CA GLN A 79 -10.58 -10.37 3.12
C GLN A 79 -11.39 -11.62 3.45
N VAL A 80 -12.71 -11.48 3.47
CA VAL A 80 -13.66 -12.58 3.60
C VAL A 80 -14.30 -12.80 2.23
N GLU A 81 -14.22 -14.03 1.71
CA GLU A 81 -14.96 -14.45 0.52
C GLU A 81 -15.93 -15.56 0.93
N ASN A 82 -17.23 -15.32 0.74
CA ASN A 82 -18.29 -16.25 1.12
C ASN A 82 -19.09 -16.70 -0.12
N ARG A 83 -18.91 -17.97 -0.50
CA ARG A 83 -19.66 -18.70 -1.53
C ARG A 83 -20.41 -19.91 -0.96
N SER A 84 -20.58 -19.98 0.35
CA SER A 84 -21.20 -21.13 1.02
C SER A 84 -22.72 -21.22 0.80
N GLY A 85 -23.35 -20.12 0.35
CA GLY A 85 -24.81 -19.99 0.25
C GLY A 85 -25.49 -19.67 1.58
N ALA A 86 -24.75 -19.68 2.69
CA ALA A 86 -25.22 -19.26 4.01
C ALA A 86 -24.66 -17.88 4.39
N ASP A 87 -25.34 -17.21 5.31
CA ASP A 87 -24.84 -15.97 5.90
C ASP A 87 -23.66 -16.24 6.83
N VAL A 88 -22.61 -15.42 6.71
CA VAL A 88 -21.53 -15.29 7.69
C VAL A 88 -21.79 -14.04 8.52
N VAL A 89 -21.88 -14.20 9.84
CA VAL A 89 -22.01 -13.09 10.78
C VAL A 89 -20.63 -12.75 11.34
N VAL A 90 -20.28 -11.47 11.32
CA VAL A 90 -19.11 -10.92 12.00
C VAL A 90 -19.61 -10.22 13.25
N ASP A 91 -19.08 -10.61 14.40
CA ASP A 91 -19.42 -9.99 15.67
C ASP A 91 -18.67 -8.66 15.85
N GLY A 92 -19.32 -7.73 16.53
CA GLY A 92 -18.77 -6.46 16.95
C GLY A 92 -17.97 -6.57 18.24
N TYR A 93 -17.53 -5.42 18.73
CA TYR A 93 -16.58 -5.33 19.85
C TYR A 93 -17.11 -5.88 21.18
N VAL A 94 -18.43 -5.98 21.34
CA VAL A 94 -19.06 -6.52 22.55
C VAL A 94 -19.79 -7.85 22.30
N GLY A 95 -19.47 -8.52 21.19
CA GLY A 95 -20.02 -9.83 20.83
C GLY A 95 -21.41 -9.77 20.18
N GLU A 96 -21.87 -8.58 19.79
CA GLU A 96 -23.13 -8.39 19.10
C GLU A 96 -22.97 -8.60 17.59
N PRO A 97 -23.99 -9.08 16.86
CA PRO A 97 -23.91 -9.17 15.40
C PRO A 97 -23.65 -7.80 14.77
N TYR A 98 -22.57 -7.65 14.01
CA TYR A 98 -22.19 -6.40 13.36
C TYR A 98 -22.41 -6.45 11.84
N LEU A 99 -21.71 -7.34 11.13
CA LEU A 99 -21.90 -7.54 9.69
C LEU A 99 -22.56 -8.88 9.41
N ARG A 100 -23.31 -8.92 8.32
CA ARG A 100 -23.83 -10.16 7.75
C ARG A 100 -23.48 -10.20 6.27
N ILE A 101 -22.72 -11.20 5.86
CA ILE A 101 -22.17 -11.36 4.51
C ILE A 101 -22.74 -12.64 3.91
N GLY A 102 -23.53 -12.52 2.86
CA GLY A 102 -24.21 -13.67 2.27
C GLY A 102 -24.55 -13.50 0.79
N PRO A 103 -25.31 -14.46 0.22
CA PRO A 103 -25.64 -14.47 -1.21
C PRO A 103 -26.45 -13.25 -1.66
N ASP A 104 -27.17 -12.60 -0.74
CA ASP A 104 -27.96 -11.40 -1.01
C ASP A 104 -27.14 -10.10 -0.86
N GLY A 105 -25.85 -10.18 -0.54
CA GLY A 105 -24.95 -9.05 -0.33
C GLY A 105 -24.57 -8.85 1.14
N THR A 106 -23.96 -7.71 1.45
CA THR A 106 -23.52 -7.37 2.81
C THR A 106 -24.50 -6.43 3.50
N TYR A 107 -24.75 -6.70 4.78
CA TYR A 107 -25.58 -5.89 5.67
C TYR A 107 -24.80 -5.48 6.91
N THR A 108 -25.10 -4.30 7.45
CA THR A 108 -24.62 -3.80 8.75
C THR A 108 -25.78 -3.73 9.73
N ASN A 109 -25.57 -4.09 11.00
CA ASN A 109 -26.56 -3.97 12.05
C ASN A 109 -26.55 -2.55 12.64
N ALA A 110 -27.65 -1.80 12.49
CA ALA A 110 -27.76 -0.46 13.07
C ALA A 110 -27.82 -0.43 14.61
N ASN A 111 -28.11 -1.56 15.26
CA ASN A 111 -28.05 -1.69 16.72
C ASN A 111 -26.65 -2.12 17.22
N SER A 112 -25.68 -2.35 16.33
CA SER A 112 -24.29 -2.62 16.72
C SER A 112 -23.51 -1.31 16.90
N PRO A 113 -22.89 -1.06 18.07
CA PRO A 113 -21.93 0.03 18.24
C PRO A 113 -20.81 0.03 17.18
N ALA A 114 -20.38 -1.16 16.72
CA ALA A 114 -19.35 -1.29 15.69
C ALA A 114 -19.74 -0.64 14.35
N ALA A 115 -21.05 -0.51 14.04
CA ALA A 115 -21.52 0.17 12.83
C ALA A 115 -21.22 1.68 12.82
N TYR A 116 -20.98 2.27 13.99
CA TYR A 116 -20.62 3.68 14.13
C TYR A 116 -19.13 3.85 14.38
N LEU A 117 -18.56 3.02 15.27
CA LEU A 117 -17.14 3.09 15.63
C LEU A 117 -16.24 2.82 14.41
N ASN A 118 -16.63 1.92 13.50
CA ASN A 118 -15.82 1.56 12.34
C ASN A 118 -15.88 2.56 11.17
N ASN A 119 -16.72 3.60 11.26
CA ASN A 119 -16.72 4.67 10.25
C ASN A 119 -15.48 5.56 10.35
N ASP A 120 -14.78 5.52 11.48
CA ASP A 120 -13.52 6.22 11.71
C ASP A 120 -12.47 5.22 12.18
N ARG A 121 -11.28 5.25 11.56
CA ARG A 121 -10.21 4.28 11.86
C ARG A 121 -9.72 4.36 13.31
N TRP A 122 -9.93 5.48 13.99
CA TRP A 122 -9.57 5.71 15.39
C TRP A 122 -10.78 5.60 16.33
N ALA A 123 -11.92 5.11 15.86
CA ALA A 123 -13.15 4.95 16.63
C ALA A 123 -13.64 6.25 17.30
N LYS A 124 -13.40 7.40 16.66
CA LYS A 124 -13.80 8.72 17.18
C LYS A 124 -15.25 9.09 16.89
N SER A 125 -15.91 8.35 16.00
CA SER A 125 -17.32 8.55 15.71
C SER A 125 -18.15 8.17 16.94
N PRO A 126 -18.99 9.08 17.48
CA PRO A 126 -19.81 8.77 18.63
C PRO A 126 -20.89 7.75 18.24
N VAL A 127 -21.16 6.82 19.15
CA VAL A 127 -22.31 5.93 19.04
C VAL A 127 -23.56 6.73 19.43
N PRO A 128 -24.59 6.80 18.57
CA PRO A 128 -25.82 7.53 18.88
C PRO A 128 -26.51 7.03 20.17
N PRO A 129 -27.17 7.92 20.94
CA PRO A 129 -27.97 7.49 22.08
C PRO A 129 -29.10 6.56 21.61
N GLY A 130 -29.35 5.48 22.36
CA GLY A 130 -30.39 4.50 22.05
C GLY A 130 -29.95 3.30 21.20
N VAL A 131 -28.69 3.28 20.73
CA VAL A 131 -28.09 2.05 20.17
C VAL A 131 -27.88 1.05 21.31
N ASP A 132 -28.61 -0.06 21.26
CA ASP A 132 -28.51 -1.15 22.23
C ASP A 132 -27.95 -2.41 21.55
N PRO A 133 -26.71 -2.84 21.85
CA PRO A 133 -26.11 -4.05 21.29
C PRO A 133 -26.85 -5.34 21.68
N LYS A 134 -27.75 -5.29 22.66
CA LYS A 134 -28.56 -6.44 23.09
C LYS A 134 -29.92 -6.50 22.41
N ALA A 135 -30.34 -5.43 21.73
CA ALA A 135 -31.58 -5.42 20.98
C ALA A 135 -31.45 -6.27 19.70
N ASP A 136 -32.59 -6.67 19.14
CA ASP A 136 -32.62 -7.43 17.90
C ASP A 136 -31.90 -6.68 16.77
N PRO A 137 -31.12 -7.36 15.90
CA PRO A 137 -30.41 -6.70 14.82
C PRO A 137 -31.33 -5.99 13.83
N VAL A 138 -30.97 -4.74 13.50
CA VAL A 138 -31.63 -3.95 12.45
C VAL A 138 -30.72 -3.89 11.23
N TRP A 139 -30.90 -4.83 10.31
CA TRP A 139 -30.04 -4.98 9.14
C TRP A 139 -30.27 -3.87 8.10
N LYS A 140 -29.19 -3.19 7.73
CA LYS A 140 -29.12 -2.21 6.64
C LYS A 140 -28.17 -2.73 5.56
N LYS A 141 -28.65 -2.83 4.33
CA LYS A 141 -27.84 -3.31 3.19
C LYS A 141 -26.79 -2.27 2.82
N VAL A 142 -25.54 -2.69 2.65
CA VAL A 142 -24.40 -1.81 2.31
C VAL A 142 -23.73 -2.18 0.99
N SER A 143 -23.93 -3.40 0.49
CA SER A 143 -23.48 -3.80 -0.85
C SER A 143 -24.48 -4.73 -1.53
N ARG A 144 -24.36 -4.82 -2.86
CA ARG A 144 -25.01 -5.86 -3.66
C ARG A 144 -24.03 -7.05 -3.83
N PRO A 145 -24.52 -8.25 -4.20
CA PRO A 145 -23.68 -9.40 -4.49
C PRO A 145 -22.66 -9.12 -5.61
#